data_AF-W2SQZ9-F1
#
_entry.id   AF-W2SQZ9-F1
#
_cell.length_a   1.000
_cell.length_b   1.000
_cell.length_c   1.000
_cell.angle_alpha   90.00
_cell.angle_beta   90.00
_cell.angle_gamma   90.00
#
_symmetry.space_group_name_H-M   'P 1'
#
loop_
_entity.id
_entity.type
_entity.pdbx_description
1 polymer ?
#
loop_
_entity_poly.entity_id
_entity_poly.type
_entity_poly.pdbx_seq_one_letter_code
_entity_poly.pdbx_strand_id
1 'polypeptide(L)'
;MGTLPYGQLVMSLYSWISMIVYIRLVCKLLKQRKSTVHFKSSYYTLFLLQFIADFYVFIFVEFIMRPRKFNYFNLFTEDMQAYALFSVSNVVISRGILSSGHVVIALNRFSVFYAPMKQEQVV
;
A
#
# COMPACT_ATOMS: atom_id res chain seq x y z
N MET A 1 -25.00 16.36 -16.36
CA MET A 1 -23.60 16.12 -15.92
C MET A 1 -23.58 16.30 -14.41
N GLY A 2 -23.54 15.21 -13.65
CA GLY A 2 -23.60 15.27 -12.18
C GLY A 2 -22.32 15.90 -11.63
N THR A 3 -22.46 16.94 -10.82
CA THR A 3 -21.35 17.57 -10.11
C THR A 3 -20.71 16.53 -9.19
N LEU A 4 -19.49 16.10 -9.50
CA LEU A 4 -18.70 15.26 -8.60
C LEU A 4 -18.55 15.98 -7.25
N PRO A 5 -18.88 15.35 -6.11
CA PRO A 5 -18.71 15.96 -4.80
C PRO A 5 -17.25 16.38 -4.63
N TYR A 6 -17.02 17.64 -4.22
CA TYR A 6 -15.67 18.22 -4.07
C TYR A 6 -14.72 17.31 -3.26
N GLY A 7 -15.22 16.66 -2.20
CA GLY A 7 -14.44 15.72 -1.41
C GLY A 7 -13.88 14.54 -2.21
N GLN A 8 -14.57 14.07 -3.24
CA GLN A 8 -14.09 12.96 -4.08
C GLN A 8 -13.00 13.39 -5.05
N LEU A 9 -13.04 14.63 -5.52
CA LEU A 9 -12.01 15.20 -6.38
C LEU A 9 -10.71 15.38 -5.59
N VAL A 10 -10.81 15.92 -4.37
CA VAL A 10 -9.66 16.02 -3.44
C VAL A 10 -9.07 14.64 -3.14
N MET A 11 -9.91 13.64 -2.85
CA MET A 11 -9.44 12.27 -2.60
C MET A 11 -8.80 11.62 -3.83
N SER A 12 -9.23 11.97 -5.05
CA SER A 12 -8.57 11.50 -6.29
C SER A 12 -7.19 12.09 -6.43
N LEU A 13 -7.09 13.43 -6.35
CA LEU A 13 -5.81 14.12 -6.43
C LEU A 13 -4.82 13.60 -5.38
N TYR A 14 -5.29 13.40 -4.15
CA TYR A 14 -4.49 12.79 -3.09
C TYR A 14 -4.01 11.38 -3.48
N SER A 15 -4.91 10.51 -3.93
CA SER A 15 -4.58 9.13 -4.36
C SER A 15 -3.50 9.10 -5.45
N TRP A 16 -3.65 9.92 -6.50
CA TRP A 16 -2.69 10.01 -7.59
C TRP A 16 -1.32 10.53 -7.15
N ILE A 17 -1.30 11.58 -6.33
CA ILE A 17 -0.05 12.12 -5.78
C ILE A 17 0.63 11.07 -4.90
N SER A 18 -0.10 10.41 -4.01
CA SER A 18 0.40 9.34 -3.15
C SER A 18 0.99 8.19 -3.99
N MET A 19 0.30 7.73 -5.03
CA MET A 19 0.81 6.69 -5.94
C MET A 19 2.15 7.07 -6.57
N ILE A 20 2.32 8.32 -7.03
CA ILE A 20 3.57 8.82 -7.60
C ILE A 20 4.69 8.86 -6.55
N VAL A 21 4.37 9.19 -5.30
CA VAL A 21 5.34 9.18 -4.21
C VAL A 21 5.77 7.74 -3.89
N TYR A 22 4.81 6.82 -3.71
CA TYR A 22 5.11 5.42 -3.39
C TYR A 22 5.91 4.73 -4.48
N ILE A 23 5.56 4.92 -5.76
CA ILE A 23 6.33 4.31 -6.86
C ILE A 23 7.78 4.83 -6.89
N ARG A 24 7.99 6.13 -6.63
CA ARG A 24 9.34 6.70 -6.53
C ARG A 24 10.13 6.12 -5.36
N LEU A 25 9.50 5.92 -4.20
CA LEU A 25 10.13 5.29 -3.04
C LEU A 25 10.54 3.85 -3.33
N VAL A 26 9.64 3.06 -3.93
CA VAL A 26 9.90 1.68 -4.34
C VAL A 26 11.06 1.63 -5.34
N CYS A 27 11.03 2.45 -6.39
CA CYS A 27 12.11 2.50 -7.38
C CYS A 27 13.46 2.91 -6.77
N LYS A 28 13.47 3.91 -5.88
CA LYS A 28 14.72 4.35 -5.22
C LYS A 28 15.29 3.26 -4.32
N LEU A 29 14.46 2.60 -3.51
CA LEU A 29 14.89 1.49 -2.65
C LEU A 29 15.42 0.32 -3.48
N LEU A 30 14.75 -0.07 -4.56
CA LEU A 30 15.21 -1.14 -5.45
C LEU A 30 16.54 -0.79 -6.11
N LYS A 31 16.74 0.46 -6.53
CA LYS A 31 18.00 0.93 -7.11
C LYS A 31 19.13 0.94 -6.07
N GLN A 32 18.86 1.44 -4.87
CA GLN A 32 19.84 1.49 -3.77
C GLN A 32 20.23 0.09 -3.26
N ARG A 33 19.30 -0.87 -3.28
CA ARG A 33 19.57 -2.27 -2.92
C ARG A 33 20.61 -2.95 -3.81
N LYS A 34 20.73 -2.53 -5.08
CA LYS A 34 21.76 -3.04 -5.99
C LYS A 34 23.15 -2.47 -5.69
N SER A 35 23.22 -1.27 -5.11
CA SER A 35 24.47 -0.53 -4.93
C SER A 35 25.05 -0.63 -3.52
N THR A 36 24.24 -0.93 -2.50
CA THR A 36 24.66 -0.81 -1.09
C THR A 36 24.16 -1.99 -0.26
N VAL A 37 25.08 -2.69 0.41
CA VAL A 37 24.79 -3.91 1.19
C VAL A 37 23.84 -3.64 2.36
N HIS A 38 23.92 -2.47 3.00
CA HIS A 38 23.04 -2.11 4.13
C HIS A 38 21.55 -2.07 3.74
N PHE A 39 21.22 -1.77 2.48
CA PHE A 39 19.85 -1.76 1.98
C PHE A 39 19.29 -3.17 1.71
N LYS A 40 20.09 -4.23 1.86
CA LYS A 40 19.62 -5.62 1.85
C LYS A 40 19.12 -6.10 3.22
N SER A 41 19.29 -5.31 4.27
CA SER A 41 18.83 -5.65 5.61
C SER A 41 17.33 -5.96 5.64
N SER A 42 16.93 -6.86 6.56
CA SER A 42 15.53 -7.24 6.82
C SER A 42 14.62 -6.01 6.99
N TYR A 43 15.14 -4.95 7.60
CA TYR A 43 14.42 -3.67 7.76
C TYR A 43 13.95 -3.06 6.43
N TYR A 44 14.84 -2.90 5.45
CA TYR A 44 14.49 -2.28 4.17
C TYR A 44 13.60 -3.19 3.32
N THR A 45 13.68 -4.51 3.53
CA THR A 45 12.77 -5.47 2.88
C THR A 45 11.34 -5.34 3.42
N LEU A 46 11.17 -5.18 4.74
CA LEU A 46 9.87 -4.92 5.36
C LEU A 46 9.28 -3.58 4.91
N PHE A 47 10.11 -2.53 4.83
CA PHE A 47 9.69 -1.23 4.29
C PHE A 47 9.25 -1.31 2.83
N LEU A 48 9.98 -2.05 2.00
CA LEU A 48 9.62 -2.25 0.60
C LEU A 48 8.27 -2.97 0.49
N LEU A 49 8.05 -4.02 1.28
CA LEU A 49 6.78 -4.75 1.32
C LEU A 49 5.62 -3.83 1.72
N GLN A 50 5.81 -2.98 2.74
CA GLN A 50 4.81 -2.01 3.17
C GLN A 50 4.46 -1.01 2.06
N PHE A 51 5.46 -0.45 1.37
CA PHE A 51 5.22 0.52 0.30
C PHE A 51 4.53 -0.09 -0.92
N ILE A 52 4.80 -1.37 -1.21
CA ILE A 52 4.08 -2.10 -2.26
C ILE A 52 2.62 -2.33 -1.84
N ALA A 53 2.37 -2.71 -0.57
CA ALA A 53 1.03 -2.89 -0.04
C ALA A 53 0.24 -1.56 -0.04
N ASP A 54 0.85 -0.46 0.39
CA ASP A 54 0.24 0.88 0.33
C ASP A 54 -0.15 1.25 -1.12
N PHE A 55 0.78 1.06 -2.06
CA PHE A 55 0.54 1.35 -3.48
C PHE A 55 -0.61 0.50 -4.06
N TYR A 56 -0.68 -0.78 -3.71
CA TYR A 56 -1.77 -1.68 -4.11
C TYR A 56 -3.13 -1.17 -3.63
N VAL A 57 -3.23 -0.68 -2.39
CA VAL A 57 -4.49 -0.14 -1.84
C VAL A 57 -4.94 1.08 -2.62
N PHE A 58 -4.03 1.99 -3.00
CA PHE A 58 -4.40 3.15 -3.82
C PHE A 58 -4.91 2.75 -5.21
N ILE A 59 -4.25 1.79 -5.87
CA ILE A 59 -4.74 1.24 -7.15
C ILE A 59 -6.13 0.65 -6.97
N PHE A 60 -6.32 -0.19 -5.95
CA PHE A 60 -7.59 -0.85 -5.69
C PHE A 60 -8.73 0.18 -5.46
N VAL A 61 -8.48 1.23 -4.68
CA VAL A 61 -9.46 2.28 -4.45
C VAL A 61 -9.76 3.07 -5.73
N GLU A 62 -8.74 3.43 -6.51
CA GLU A 62 -8.89 4.29 -7.68
C GLU A 62 -9.49 3.56 -8.89
N PHE A 63 -9.19 2.27 -9.09
CA PHE A 63 -9.61 1.50 -10.26
C PHE A 63 -10.78 0.53 -10.01
N ILE A 64 -11.07 0.16 -8.75
CA ILE A 64 -12.15 -0.79 -8.45
C ILE A 64 -13.28 -0.07 -7.70
N MET A 65 -12.98 0.54 -6.55
CA MET A 65 -14.01 1.18 -5.70
C MET A 65 -14.62 2.43 -6.35
N ARG A 66 -13.80 3.29 -6.97
CA ARG A 66 -14.27 4.55 -7.55
C ARG A 66 -15.09 4.34 -8.84
N PRO A 67 -14.68 3.48 -9.80
CA PRO A 67 -15.50 3.10 -10.95
C PRO A 67 -16.88 2.59 -10.58
N ARG A 68 -16.97 1.73 -9.56
CA ARG A 68 -18.24 1.24 -9.01
C ARG A 68 -19.12 2.38 -8.49
N LYS A 69 -18.59 3.28 -7.66
CA LYS A 69 -19.40 4.33 -7.00
C LYS A 69 -20.11 5.25 -8.02
N PHE A 70 -19.51 5.47 -9.18
CA PHE A 70 -20.07 6.32 -10.22
C PHE A 70 -20.63 5.55 -11.41
N ASN A 71 -20.64 4.22 -11.33
CA ASN A 71 -20.99 3.32 -12.43
C ASN A 71 -20.34 3.73 -13.76
N TYR A 72 -19.04 4.05 -13.70
CA TYR A 72 -18.27 4.33 -14.91
C TYR A 72 -18.40 3.08 -15.81
N PHE A 73 -18.81 3.28 -17.07
CA PHE A 73 -19.02 2.26 -18.11
C PHE A 73 -20.30 1.41 -18.04
N ASN A 74 -21.24 1.67 -17.12
CA ASN A 74 -22.50 0.90 -17.03
C ASN A 74 -22.27 -0.63 -16.88
N LEU A 75 -21.08 -1.02 -16.40
CA LEU A 75 -20.62 -2.41 -16.29
C LEU A 75 -21.24 -3.17 -15.11
N PHE A 76 -21.99 -2.48 -14.25
CA PHE A 76 -22.49 -3.03 -13.00
C PHE A 76 -24.02 -3.22 -13.03
N THR A 77 -24.47 -4.44 -13.34
CA THR A 77 -25.89 -4.89 -13.38
C THR A 77 -26.35 -5.60 -12.09
N GLU A 78 -27.64 -5.97 -12.01
CA GLU A 78 -28.43 -6.31 -10.81
C GLU A 78 -27.86 -7.30 -9.78
N ASP A 79 -26.86 -8.12 -10.11
CA ASP A 79 -26.27 -9.10 -9.18
C ASP A 79 -24.83 -8.69 -8.75
N MET A 80 -24.75 -7.70 -7.85
CA MET A 80 -23.51 -7.07 -7.37
C MET A 80 -22.92 -7.72 -6.10
N GLN A 81 -23.55 -8.76 -5.56
CA GLN A 81 -23.19 -9.29 -4.25
C GLN A 81 -21.77 -9.85 -4.21
N ALA A 82 -21.37 -10.63 -5.23
CA ALA A 82 -20.02 -11.19 -5.32
C ALA A 82 -18.94 -10.09 -5.41
N TYR A 83 -19.19 -9.04 -6.19
CA TYR A 83 -18.25 -7.92 -6.34
C TYR A 83 -18.16 -7.06 -5.07
N ALA A 84 -19.29 -6.85 -4.40
CA ALA A 84 -19.33 -6.17 -3.11
C ALA A 84 -18.57 -6.97 -2.04
N LEU A 85 -18.76 -8.29 -1.99
CA LEU A 85 -18.07 -9.18 -1.06
C LEU A 85 -16.57 -9.26 -1.34
N PHE A 86 -16.17 -9.33 -2.62
CA PHE A 86 -14.77 -9.20 -3.03
C PHE A 86 -14.19 -7.86 -2.58
N SER A 87 -14.92 -6.76 -2.81
CA SER A 87 -14.45 -5.42 -2.47
C SER A 87 -14.25 -5.22 -0.97
N VAL A 88 -15.20 -5.68 -0.16
CA VAL A 88 -15.13 -5.60 1.31
C VAL A 88 -14.02 -6.50 1.84
N SER A 89 -13.95 -7.74 1.37
CA SER A 89 -12.89 -8.69 1.77
C SER A 89 -11.51 -8.12 1.49
N ASN A 90 -11.32 -7.51 0.32
CA ASN A 90 -10.04 -6.96 -0.06
C ASN A 90 -9.63 -5.75 0.80
N VAL A 91 -10.58 -4.91 1.20
CA VAL A 91 -10.32 -3.80 2.15
C VAL A 91 -9.93 -4.33 3.53
N VAL A 92 -10.63 -5.35 4.03
CA VAL A 92 -10.37 -5.93 5.35
C VAL A 92 -8.98 -6.57 5.37
N ILE A 93 -8.66 -7.38 4.36
CA ILE A 93 -7.34 -8.02 4.21
C ILE A 93 -6.25 -6.96 4.09
N SER A 94 -6.45 -5.95 3.24
CA SER A 94 -5.47 -4.87 3.05
C SER A 94 -5.20 -4.11 4.35
N ARG A 95 -6.24 -3.77 5.14
CA ARG A 95 -6.06 -3.15 6.47
C ARG A 95 -5.29 -4.04 7.43
N GLY A 96 -5.57 -5.34 7.42
CA GLY A 96 -4.83 -6.33 8.22
C GLY A 96 -3.35 -6.37 7.85
N ILE A 97 -3.03 -6.41 6.56
CA ILE A 97 -1.64 -6.39 6.06
C ILE A 97 -0.94 -5.09 6.45
N LEU A 98 -1.59 -3.94 6.25
CA LEU A 98 -0.98 -2.65 6.56
C LEU A 98 -0.68 -2.48 8.06
N SER A 99 -1.63 -2.86 8.92
CA SER A 99 -1.46 -2.76 10.37
C SER A 99 -0.38 -3.73 10.89
N SER A 100 -0.41 -4.98 10.44
CA SER A 100 0.61 -5.97 10.80
C SER A 100 2.01 -5.57 10.30
N GLY A 101 2.13 -5.04 9.10
CA GLY A 101 3.40 -4.53 8.57
C GLY A 101 4.03 -3.43 9.44
N HIS A 102 3.22 -2.47 9.91
CA HIS A 102 3.71 -1.45 10.85
C HIS A 102 4.16 -2.04 12.20
N VAL A 103 3.43 -3.02 12.73
CA VAL A 103 3.80 -3.72 13.98
C VAL A 103 5.13 -4.45 13.81
N VAL A 104 5.31 -5.19 12.72
CA VAL A 104 6.55 -5.94 12.45
C VAL A 104 7.73 -4.98 12.27
N ILE A 105 7.53 -3.85 11.58
CA ILE A 105 8.55 -2.80 11.45
C ILE A 105 8.95 -2.23 12.83
N ALA A 106 7.97 -1.94 13.69
CA ALA A 106 8.21 -1.41 15.02
C ALA A 106 8.96 -2.43 15.90
N LEU A 107 8.55 -3.70 15.86
CA LEU A 107 9.23 -4.79 16.57
C LEU A 107 10.66 -5.01 16.07
N ASN A 108 10.89 -4.92 14.77
CA ASN A 108 12.24 -5.01 14.19
C ASN A 108 13.13 -3.87 14.73
N ARG A 109 12.64 -2.63 14.75
CA ARG A 109 13.37 -1.49 15.35
C ARG A 109 13.60 -1.65 16.85
N PHE A 110 12.60 -2.15 17.58
CA PHE A 110 12.74 -2.42 19.01
C PHE A 110 13.83 -3.48 19.27
N SER A 111 13.84 -4.55 18.47
CA SER A 111 14.85 -5.60 18.58
C SER A 111 16.27 -5.08 18.29
N VAL A 112 16.43 -4.20 17.29
CA VAL A 112 17.71 -3.53 16.98
C VAL A 112 18.19 -2.70 18.18
N PHE A 113 17.28 -1.95 18.82
CA PHE A 113 17.63 -1.08 19.94
C PHE A 113 18.09 -1.86 21.18
N TYR A 114 17.44 -3.00 21.48
CA TYR A 114 17.74 -3.78 22.68
C TYR A 114 18.84 -4.84 22.50
N ALA A 115 19.15 -5.26 21.27
CA ALA A 115 20.17 -6.28 21.00
C ALA A 115 21.09 -5.91 19.81
N PRO A 116 21.85 -4.81 19.90
CA PRO A 116 22.66 -4.30 18.77
C PRO A 116 23.72 -5.31 18.29
N MET A 117 24.30 -6.11 19.18
CA MET A 117 25.40 -7.04 18.84
C MET A 117 24.96 -8.34 18.14
N LYS A 118 23.66 -8.70 18.14
CA LYS A 118 23.19 -9.90 17.40
C LYS A 118 22.98 -9.64 15.92
N GLN A 119 22.91 -8.39 15.49
CA GLN A 119 22.50 -8.02 14.14
C GLN A 119 23.66 -7.92 13.15
N GLU A 120 24.91 -7.74 13.63
CA GLU A 120 26.12 -7.83 12.78
C GLU A 120 26.34 -9.24 12.22
N GLN A 121 25.80 -10.29 12.86
CA GLN A 121 25.95 -11.68 12.42
C GLN A 121 24.91 -12.14 11.39
N VAL A 122 23.90 -11.32 11.07
CA VAL A 122 22.78 -11.68 10.15
C VAL A 122 22.84 -10.89 8.83
N VAL A 123 23.93 -10.14 8.59
CA VAL A 123 24.20 -9.45 7.30
C VAL A 123 24.95 -10.38 6.36
#